data_AF-A0A947CWG5-F1
#
_entry.id   AF-A0A947CWG5-F1
#
_cell.length_a   1.000
_cell.length_b   1.000
_cell.length_c   1.000
_cell.angle_alpha   90.00
_cell.angle_beta   90.00
_cell.angle_gamma   90.00
#
_symmetry.space_group_name_H-M   'P 1'
#
loop_
_entity.id
_entity.type
_entity.pdbx_description
1 polymer ?
#
loop_
_entity_poly.entity_id
_entity_poly.type
_entity_poly.pdbx_seq_one_letter_code
_entity_poly.pdbx_strand_id
1 'polypeptide(L)'
;MKHEDGRFPCGYNGWKNKETWLVHLWLTNDPGTYEAAREAALQGPESLKTLVEERVLPEEASLAADLLSTALAWVDWEEVAGALAEE
;
A
#
# COMPACT_ATOMS: atom_id res chain seq x y z
N MET A 1 -1.31 15.30 -3.47
CA MET A 1 -0.41 16.28 -2.82
C MET A 1 -0.63 16.22 -1.33
N LYS A 2 0.42 15.97 -0.53
CA LYS A 2 0.36 16.10 0.92
C LYS A 2 0.10 17.59 1.11
N HIS A 3 -0.78 17.95 2.03
CA HIS A 3 -0.86 19.32 2.50
C HIS A 3 0.55 19.76 2.93
N GLU A 4 0.81 21.07 2.93
CA GLU A 4 2.11 21.64 3.31
C GLU A 4 2.58 21.19 4.72
N ASP A 5 1.67 20.64 5.53
CA ASP A 5 1.92 20.05 6.85
C ASP A 5 2.17 18.52 6.84
N GLY A 6 2.28 17.90 5.67
CA GLY A 6 2.48 16.46 5.50
C GLY A 6 1.22 15.60 5.63
N ARG A 7 0.03 16.19 5.84
CA ARG A 7 -1.24 15.47 6.00
C ARG A 7 -1.95 15.25 4.67
N PHE A 8 -2.80 14.23 4.58
CA PHE A 8 -3.57 13.94 3.37
C PHE A 8 -4.88 14.73 3.36
N PRO A 9 -5.40 15.16 2.18
CA PRO A 9 -6.73 15.76 2.09
C PRO A 9 -7.77 14.76 2.61
N CYS A 10 -8.86 15.23 3.21
CA CYS A 10 -9.93 14.43 3.82
C CYS A 10 -10.05 13.03 3.19
N GLY A 11 -9.81 11.99 4.00
CA GLY A 11 -9.55 10.63 3.54
C GLY A 11 -10.46 10.08 2.43
N TYR A 12 -10.00 9.07 1.71
CA TYR A 12 -10.72 8.46 0.61
C TYR A 12 -11.37 7.14 1.05
N ASN A 13 -12.69 7.03 0.97
CA ASN A 13 -13.44 5.84 1.40
C ASN A 13 -13.14 5.37 2.84
N GLY A 14 -12.88 6.31 3.75
CA GLY A 14 -12.53 6.01 5.14
C GLY A 14 -11.05 5.71 5.40
N TRP A 15 -10.23 5.68 4.34
CA TRP A 15 -8.77 5.52 4.41
C TRP A 15 -8.07 6.87 4.29
N LYS A 16 -6.82 6.96 4.72
CA LYS A 16 -6.08 8.23 4.71
C LYS A 16 -5.93 8.85 3.32
N ASN A 17 -5.86 8.06 2.26
CA ASN A 17 -5.84 8.52 0.86
C ASN A 17 -6.29 7.42 -0.11
N LYS A 18 -6.33 7.75 -1.41
CA LYS A 18 -6.79 6.85 -2.46
C LYS A 18 -5.81 5.70 -2.71
N GLU A 19 -4.51 5.96 -2.68
CA GLU A 19 -3.45 4.99 -2.87
C GLU A 19 -3.50 3.92 -1.75
N THR A 20 -3.66 4.34 -0.50
CA THR A 20 -3.83 3.44 0.65
C THR A 20 -5.06 2.55 0.49
N TRP A 21 -6.21 3.14 0.14
CA TRP A 21 -7.44 2.37 -0.09
C TRP A 21 -7.28 1.36 -1.24
N LEU A 22 -6.67 1.76 -2.35
CA LEU A 22 -6.48 0.89 -3.51
C LEU A 22 -5.57 -0.30 -3.20
N VAL A 23 -4.48 -0.08 -2.46
CA VAL A 23 -3.57 -1.16 -2.05
C VAL A 23 -4.30 -2.13 -1.12
N HIS A 24 -4.98 -1.63 -0.08
CA HIS A 24 -5.77 -2.50 0.79
C HIS A 24 -6.81 -3.31 0.00
N LEU A 25 -7.61 -2.63 -0.83
CA LEU A 25 -8.63 -3.27 -1.65
C LEU A 25 -8.05 -4.39 -2.52
N TRP A 26 -6.91 -4.16 -3.16
CA TRP A 26 -6.25 -5.16 -3.99
C TRP A 26 -5.75 -6.36 -3.17
N LEU A 27 -5.12 -6.11 -2.02
CA LEU A 27 -4.57 -7.16 -1.16
C LEU A 27 -5.66 -8.07 -0.60
N THR A 28 -6.85 -7.54 -0.29
CA THR A 28 -7.97 -8.31 0.25
C THR A 28 -8.86 -8.96 -0.83
N ASN A 29 -8.56 -8.76 -2.11
CA ASN A 29 -9.49 -9.15 -3.19
C ASN A 29 -9.45 -10.65 -3.53
N ASP A 30 -8.34 -11.35 -3.25
CA ASP A 30 -8.23 -12.79 -3.45
C ASP A 30 -7.52 -13.48 -2.28
N PRO A 31 -7.85 -14.76 -1.99
CA PRO A 31 -7.31 -15.44 -0.81
C PRO A 31 -5.78 -15.59 -0.80
N GLY A 32 -5.15 -15.81 -1.95
CA GLY A 32 -3.70 -16.04 -1.99
C GLY A 32 -2.90 -14.78 -1.72
N THR A 33 -3.32 -13.66 -2.31
CA THR A 33 -2.73 -12.35 -2.04
C THR A 33 -3.00 -11.92 -0.60
N TYR A 34 -4.21 -12.16 -0.09
CA TYR A 34 -4.58 -11.80 1.28
C TYR A 34 -3.71 -12.49 2.33
N GLU A 35 -3.54 -13.82 2.25
CA GLU A 35 -2.73 -14.56 3.24
C GLU A 35 -1.26 -14.09 3.23
N ALA A 36 -0.66 -13.92 2.04
CA ALA A 36 0.70 -13.41 1.94
C ALA A 36 0.82 -11.97 2.51
N ALA A 37 -0.18 -11.13 2.26
CA ALA A 37 -0.23 -9.77 2.79
C ALA A 37 -0.34 -9.76 4.31
N ARG A 38 -1.17 -10.63 4.90
CA ARG A 38 -1.29 -10.75 6.36
C ARG A 38 0.01 -11.20 7.01
N GLU A 39 0.66 -12.23 6.46
CA GLU A 39 1.95 -12.70 6.97
C GLU A 39 2.99 -11.57 6.97
N ALA A 40 3.06 -10.81 5.87
CA ALA A 40 3.95 -9.66 5.77
C ALA A 40 3.56 -8.52 6.74
N ALA A 41 2.26 -8.23 6.89
CA ALA A 41 1.76 -7.21 7.81
C ALA A 41 2.12 -7.54 9.28
N LEU A 42 2.07 -8.82 9.67
CA LEU A 42 2.51 -9.28 11.00
C LEU A 42 4.01 -9.10 11.24
N GLN A 43 4.83 -9.08 10.18
CA GLN A 43 6.26 -8.71 10.26
C GLN A 43 6.48 -7.19 10.26
N GLY A 44 5.48 -6.43 9.86
CA GLY A 44 5.45 -4.97 9.92
C GLY A 44 5.17 -4.28 8.57
N PRO A 45 4.93 -2.96 8.60
CA PRO A 45 4.55 -2.18 7.43
C PRO A 45 5.60 -2.18 6.31
N GLU A 46 6.90 -2.20 6.65
CA GLU A 46 7.97 -2.27 5.64
C GLU A 46 8.04 -3.64 4.95
N SER A 47 7.74 -4.73 5.66
CA SER A 47 7.66 -6.06 5.06
C SER A 47 6.49 -6.13 4.08
N LEU A 48 5.33 -5.55 4.44
CA LEU A 48 4.17 -5.46 3.57
C LEU A 48 4.46 -4.62 2.32
N LYS A 49 5.08 -3.46 2.49
CA LYS A 49 5.51 -2.60 1.38
C LYS A 49 6.42 -3.35 0.41
N THR A 50 7.44 -4.03 0.93
CA THR A 50 8.40 -4.81 0.12
C THR A 50 7.67 -5.87 -0.69
N LEU A 51 6.77 -6.63 -0.07
CA LEU A 51 5.95 -7.63 -0.77
C LEU A 51 5.15 -7.00 -1.93
N VAL A 52 4.55 -5.83 -1.72
CA VAL A 52 3.79 -5.15 -2.77
C VAL A 52 4.71 -4.68 -3.89
N GLU A 53 5.81 -4.00 -3.56
CA GLU A 53 6.78 -3.49 -4.53
C GLU A 53 7.32 -4.61 -5.41
N GLU A 54 7.71 -5.75 -4.84
CA GLU A 54 8.20 -6.93 -5.57
C GLU A 54 7.17 -7.53 -6.53
N ARG A 55 5.87 -7.38 -6.24
CA ARG A 55 4.81 -7.96 -7.08
C ARG A 55 4.34 -7.05 -8.19
N VAL A 56 4.44 -5.73 -8.02
CA VAL A 56 3.80 -4.76 -8.92
C VAL A 56 4.79 -3.87 -9.68
N LEU A 57 6.01 -3.68 -9.17
CA LEU A 57 7.00 -2.86 -9.86
C LEU A 57 7.66 -3.66 -10.98
N PRO A 58 7.76 -3.09 -12.20
CA PRO A 58 8.60 -3.65 -13.26
C PRO A 58 10.07 -3.73 -12.81
N GLU A 59 10.77 -4.79 -13.20
CA GLU A 59 12.19 -4.97 -12.88
C GLU A 59 13.05 -3.89 -13.55
N GLU A 60 12.71 -3.50 -14.79
CA GLU A 60 13.41 -2.45 -15.51
C GLU A 60 12.86 -1.05 -15.22
N ALA A 61 13.79 -0.11 -15.02
CA ALA A 61 13.49 1.30 -14.94
C ALA A 61 12.74 1.77 -16.21
N SER A 62 11.55 2.31 -15.99
CA SER A 62 10.64 2.75 -17.04
C SER A 62 9.67 3.78 -16.49
N LEU A 63 8.99 4.53 -17.37
CA LEU A 63 7.94 5.46 -16.95
C LEU A 63 6.85 4.75 -16.11
N ALA A 64 6.55 3.50 -16.42
CA ALA A 64 5.60 2.71 -15.64
C ALA A 64 6.12 2.45 -14.22
N ALA A 65 7.39 2.03 -14.07
CA ALA A 65 8.03 1.85 -12.78
C ALA A 65 8.09 3.17 -11.97
N ASP A 66 8.39 4.29 -12.63
CA ASP A 66 8.45 5.61 -11.99
C ASP A 66 7.06 6.05 -11.49
N LEU A 67 6.01 5.88 -12.30
CA LEU A 67 4.65 6.24 -11.91
C LEU A 67 4.12 5.35 -10.79
N LEU A 68 4.37 4.03 -10.86
CA LEU A 68 3.93 3.09 -9.83
C LEU A 68 4.67 3.30 -8.52
N SER A 69 6.00 3.39 -8.54
CA SER A 69 6.81 3.69 -7.33
C SER A 69 6.42 5.05 -6.73
N THR A 70 6.13 6.05 -7.58
CA THR A 70 5.59 7.33 -7.11
C THR A 70 4.25 7.14 -6.42
N ALA A 71 3.31 6.35 -6.95
CA ALA A 71 2.04 6.10 -6.26
C ALA A 71 2.21 5.32 -4.95
N LEU A 72 3.07 4.29 -4.93
CA LEU A 72 3.35 3.48 -3.73
C LEU A 72 4.01 4.29 -2.61
N ALA A 73 4.81 5.31 -2.95
CA ALA A 73 5.38 6.23 -1.96
C ALA A 73 4.33 7.07 -1.19
N TRP A 74 3.07 7.07 -1.64
CA TRP A 74 1.97 7.80 -1.02
C TRP A 74 1.07 6.93 -0.16
N VAL A 75 1.23 5.62 -0.22
CA VAL A 75 0.50 4.67 0.61
C VAL A 75 0.89 4.85 2.08
N ASP A 76 -0.11 4.88 2.96
CA ASP A 76 0.13 4.76 4.39
C ASP A 76 0.22 3.28 4.78
N TRP A 77 1.44 2.74 4.77
CA TRP A 77 1.70 1.33 5.06
C TRP A 77 1.38 0.93 6.50
N GLU A 78 1.42 1.87 7.45
CA GLU A 78 1.02 1.61 8.84
C GLU A 78 -0.49 1.35 8.91
N GLU A 79 -1.29 2.16 8.22
CA GLU A 79 -2.74 2.00 8.16
C GLU A 79 -3.14 0.67 7.51
N VAL A 80 -2.49 0.29 6.39
CA VAL A 80 -2.77 -1.00 5.72
C VAL A 80 -2.36 -2.19 6.58
N ALA A 81 -1.15 -2.17 7.16
CA ALA A 81 -0.66 -3.27 7.97
C ALA A 81 -1.51 -3.46 9.25
N GLY A 82 -1.92 -2.35 9.88
CA GLY A 82 -2.84 -2.38 11.02
C GLY A 82 -4.16 -3.04 10.67
N ALA A 83 -4.79 -2.64 9.56
CA ALA A 83 -6.05 -3.23 9.12
C ALA A 83 -5.95 -4.75 8.86
N LEU A 84 -4.87 -5.21 8.21
CA LEU A 84 -4.66 -6.63 7.91
C LEU A 84 -4.32 -7.48 9.15
N ALA A 85 -3.77 -6.86 10.19
CA ALA A 85 -3.43 -7.53 11.44
C ALA A 85 -4.59 -7.60 12.45
N GLU A 86 -5.57 -6.70 12.34
CA GLU A 86 -6.76 -6.63 13.21
C GLU A 86 -7.91 -7.56 12.76
N GLU A 87 -7.86 -8.12 11.55
CA GLU A 87 -8.83 -9.12 11.02
C GLU A 87 -8.52 -10.57 11.43
#